data_AF-A0A8T4RET8-F1
#
_entry.id   AF-A0A8T4RET8-F1
#
_cell.length_a   1.000
_cell.length_b   1.000
_cell.length_c   1.000
_cell.angle_alpha   90.00
_cell.angle_beta   90.00
_cell.angle_gamma   90.00
#
_symmetry.space_group_name_H-M   'P 1'
#
loop_
_entity.id
_entity.type
_entity.pdbx_description
1 polymer ?
#
loop_
_entity_poly.entity_id
_entity_poly.type
_entity_poly.pdbx_seq_one_letter_code
_entity_poly.pdbx_strand_id
1 'polypeptide(L)' 'MEQVAPLKASFMVTSMVGFLISVVYISKFSVTWAFTFALVFILMFAASMISMVRASPDEQLYARPKSKNHEGSF' A
#
# COMPACT_ATOMS: atom_id res chain seq x y z
N MET A 1 -17.12 -0.12 14.38
CA MET A 1 -17.04 0.61 13.09
C MET A 1 -15.62 0.46 12.58
N GLU A 2 -15.30 -0.66 11.94
CA GLU A 2 -13.97 -0.83 11.33
C GLU A 2 -13.97 -0.09 10.00
N GLN A 3 -13.37 1.10 9.99
CA GLN A 3 -13.09 1.84 8.77
C GLN A 3 -12.12 0.98 7.95
N VAL A 4 -12.61 0.45 6.84
CA VAL A 4 -11.77 -0.15 5.79
C VAL A 4 -11.06 1.02 5.10
N ALA A 5 -10.05 1.58 5.78
CA ALA A 5 -9.20 2.61 5.23
C ALA A 5 -8.46 2.01 4.02
N PRO A 6 -8.36 2.73 2.88
CA PRO A 6 -7.72 2.20 1.69
C PRO A 6 -6.30 1.75 2.03
N LEU A 7 -6.11 0.43 2.03
CA LEU A 7 -4.98 -0.33 2.60
C LEU A 7 -3.64 -0.12 1.86
N LYS A 8 -3.50 0.95 1.07
CA LYS A 8 -2.37 1.16 0.13
C LYS A 8 -1.65 2.50 0.26
N ALA A 9 -2.23 3.49 0.94
CA ALA A 9 -1.59 4.80 1.10
C ALA A 9 -0.37 4.74 2.05
N SER A 10 -0.51 4.05 3.17
CA SER A 10 0.57 3.90 4.17
C SER A 10 1.79 3.17 3.61
N PHE A 11 1.58 2.14 2.78
CA PHE A 11 2.67 1.36 2.18
C PHE A 11 3.48 2.20 1.17
N MET A 12 2.80 3.04 0.39
CA MET A 12 3.44 3.97 -0.53
C MET A 12 4.24 5.05 0.22
N VAL A 13 3.66 5.64 1.27
CA VAL A 13 4.35 6.64 2.10
C VAL A 13 5.58 6.03 2.79
N THR A 14 5.48 4.82 3.32
CA THR A 14 6.64 4.10 3.91
C THR A 14 7.76 3.91 2.89
N SER A 15 7.44 3.56 1.64
CA SER A 15 8.47 3.42 0.60
C SER A 15 9.15 4.75 0.23
N MET A 16 8.41 5.87 0.19
CA MET A 16 8.97 7.20 -0.07
C MET A 16 9.86 7.68 1.08
N VAL A 17 9.37 7.55 2.32
CA VAL A 17 10.11 7.98 3.52
C VAL A 17 11.36 7.13 3.71
N GLY A 18 11.24 5.80 3.54
CA GLY A 18 12.37 4.89 3.61
C GLY A 18 13.44 5.16 2.56
N PHE A 19 13.05 5.45 1.32
CA PHE A 19 13.98 5.83 0.25
C PHE A 19 14.73 7.13 0.60
N LEU A 20 14.02 8.16 1.09
CA LEU A 20 14.61 9.43 1.54
C LEU A 20 15.60 9.24 2.68
N ILE A 21 15.25 8.43 3.69
CA ILE A 21 16.15 8.12 4.82
C ILE A 21 17.39 7.38 4.33
N SER A 22 17.23 6.42 3.41
CA SER A 22 18.37 5.68 2.85
C SER A 22 19.35 6.62 2.12
N VAL A 23 18.84 7.48 1.24
CA VAL A 23 19.67 8.40 0.44
C VAL A 23 20.31 9.50 1.27
N VAL A 24 19.60 10.08 2.25
CA VAL A 24 20.11 11.24 3.00
C VAL A 24 20.93 10.82 4.22
N TYR A 25 20.51 9.77 4.92
CA TYR A 25 21.09 9.39 6.21
C TYR A 25 22.07 8.22 6.10
N ILE A 26 21.70 7.16 5.38
CA ILE A 26 22.53 5.93 5.31
C ILE A 26 23.71 6.10 4.35
N SER A 27 23.57 6.93 3.31
CA SER A 27 24.67 7.21 2.36
C SER A 27 25.91 7.81 3.03
N LYS A 28 25.73 8.54 4.14
CA LYS A 28 26.84 9.12 4.91
C LYS A 28 27.56 8.11 5.81
N PHE A 29 26.91 7.01 6.16
CA PHE A 29 27.50 5.96 6.98
C PHE A 29 28.13 4.85 6.15
N SER A 30 27.43 4.35 5.13
CA SER A 30 27.94 3.28 4.27
C SER A 30 27.15 3.17 2.98
N VAL A 31 27.83 3.38 1.85
CA VAL A 31 27.24 3.33 0.51
C VAL A 31 26.61 1.96 0.21
N THR A 32 27.23 0.86 0.67
CA THR A 32 26.71 -0.50 0.48
C THR A 32 25.34 -0.72 1.15
N TRP A 33 25.15 -0.16 2.34
CA TRP A 33 23.88 -0.25 3.08
C TRP A 33 22.82 0.66 2.47
N ALA A 34 23.21 1.86 2.04
CA ALA A 34 22.30 2.78 1.35
C ALA A 34 21.75 2.15 0.05
N PHE A 35 22.60 1.47 -0.73
CA PHE A 35 22.18 0.79 -1.94
C PHE A 35 21.20 -0.36 -1.67
N THR A 36 21.49 -1.20 -0.66
CA THR A 36 20.61 -2.32 -0.29
C THR A 36 19.24 -1.83 0.19
N PHE A 37 19.20 -0.82 1.06
CA PHE A 37 17.92 -0.24 1.50
C PHE A 37 17.18 0.45 0.35
N ALA A 38 17.87 1.19 -0.52
CA ALA A 38 17.25 1.82 -1.69
C ALA A 38 16.60 0.76 -2.61
N LEU A 39 17.28 -0.36 -2.85
CA LEU A 39 16.76 -1.45 -3.66
C LEU A 39 15.49 -2.08 -3.05
N VAL A 40 15.47 -2.29 -1.72
CA VAL A 40 14.29 -2.78 -1.01
C VAL A 40 13.12 -1.79 -1.12
N PHE A 41 13.35 -0.49 -0.93
CA PHE A 41 12.30 0.51 -1.04
C PHE A 41 11.75 0.65 -2.46
N ILE A 42 12.59 0.51 -3.48
CA ILE A 42 12.16 0.46 -4.88
C ILE A 42 11.27 -0.76 -5.14
N LEU A 43 11.64 -1.93 -4.62
CA LEU A 43 10.82 -3.14 -4.74
C LEU A 43 9.48 -2.99 -4.01
N MET A 44 9.47 -2.41 -2.81
CA MET A 44 8.24 -2.07 -2.09
C MET A 44 7.36 -1.09 -2.88
N PHE A 45 7.96 -0.08 -3.50
CA PHE A 45 7.25 0.91 -4.31
C PHE A 45 6.59 0.22 -5.53
N ALA A 46 7.34 -0.60 -6.25
CA ALA A 46 6.82 -1.38 -7.38
C ALA A 46 5.70 -2.35 -6.95
N ALA A 47 5.87 -3.05 -5.83
CA ALA A 47 4.83 -3.91 -5.27
C ALA A 47 3.56 -3.13 -4.91
N SER A 48 3.70 -1.90 -4.38
CA SER A 48 2.57 -1.03 -4.08
C SER A 48 1.81 -0.62 -5.34
N MET A 49 2.51 -0.29 -6.42
CA MET A 49 1.91 0.06 -7.71
C MET A 49 1.13 -1.12 -8.29
N ILE A 50 1.72 -2.31 -8.30
CA ILE A 50 1.07 -3.53 -8.78
C ILE A 50 -0.17 -3.83 -7.94
N SER A 51 -0.09 -3.66 -6.62
CA SER A 51 -1.23 -3.84 -5.73
C SER A 51 -2.36 -2.89 -6.09
N MET A 52 -2.08 -1.60 -6.30
CA MET A 52 -3.10 -0.62 -6.69
C MET A 52 -3.76 -0.96 -8.03
N VAL A 53 -3.00 -1.43 -9.02
CA VAL A 53 -3.54 -1.82 -10.34
C VAL A 53 -4.47 -3.04 -10.26
N ARG A 54 -4.19 -4.00 -9.35
CA ARG A 54 -5.02 -5.21 -9.21
C ARG A 54 -6.30 -5.01 -8.41
N ALA A 55 -6.36 -4.05 -7.48
CA ALA A 55 -7.63 -3.70 -6.86
C ALA A 55 -8.38 -2.73 -7.76
N SER A 56 -9.00 -3.26 -8.81
CA SER A 56 -10.08 -2.54 -9.46
C SER A 56 -11.26 -2.42 -8.48
N PRO A 57 -12.13 -1.40 -8.64
CA PRO A 57 -13.31 -1.20 -7.78
C PRO A 57 -14.22 -2.43 -7.69
N ASP A 58 -14.13 -3.32 -8.67
CA ASP A 58 -14.90 -4.56 -8.77
C ASP A 58 -14.66 -5.49 -7.57
N GLU A 59 -13.41 -5.64 -7.10
CA GLU A 59 -13.11 -6.48 -5.92
C GLU A 59 -13.69 -5.90 -4.62
N GLN A 60 -13.74 -4.57 -4.49
CA GLN A 60 -14.40 -3.91 -3.35
C GLN A 60 -15.94 -3.99 -3.45
N LEU A 61 -16.48 -4.12 -4.66
CA LEU A 61 -17.91 -4.30 -4.91
C LEU A 61 -18.38 -5.73 -4.53
N TYR A 62 -17.59 -6.76 -4.84
CA TYR A 62 -17.88 -8.15 -4.48
C TYR A 62 -17.69 -8.45 -2.98
N ALA A 63 -16.83 -7.70 -2.29
CA ALA A 63 -16.63 -7.85 -0.84
C ALA A 63 -17.77 -7.27 0.02
N ARG A 64 -18.75 -6.56 -0.57
CA ARG A 64 -19.99 -6.22 0.14
C ARG A 64 -20.87 -7.48 0.24
N PRO A 65 -21.18 -8.00 1.45
CA PRO A 65 -22.26 -8.96 1.57
C PRO A 65 -23.54 -8.26 1.10
N LYS A 66 -24.13 -8.79 0.03
CA LYS A 66 -25.41 -8.39 -0.56
C LYS A 66 -26.37 -8.05 0.58
N SER A 67 -26.65 -6.75 0.77
CA SER A 67 -27.65 -6.27 1.72
C SER A 67 -28.92 -7.09 1.49
N LYS A 68 -29.30 -7.90 2.48
CA LYS A 68 -30.59 -8.59 2.51
C LYS A 68 -31.63 -7.47 2.44
N ASN A 69 -32.20 -7.27 1.26
CA ASN A 69 -33.39 -6.44 1.13
C ASN A 69 -34.44 -7.10 2.01
N HIS A 70 -34.89 -6.37 3.01
CA HIS A 70 -36.16 -6.62 3.67
C HIS A 70 -37.23 -6.50 2.59
N GLU A 71 -37.58 -7.63 1.97
CA GLU A 71 -38.85 -7.76 1.28
C GLU A 71 -39.95 -7.54 2.31
N GLY A 72 -40.82 -6.59 1.97
CA GLY A 72 -41.79 -6.01 2.87
C GLY A 72 -42.63 -7.06 3.58
N SER A 73 -42.72 -6.86 4.90
CA SER A 73 -44.03 -6.91 5.55
C SER A 73 -45.06 -6.22 4.66
N PHE A 74 -46.07 -6.95 4.19
CA PHE A 74 -47.51 -6.65 4.24
C PHE A 74 -48.24 -7.73 3.43
#